data_AF-E8WMD5-F1
#
_entry.id   AF-E8WMD5-F1
#
_cell.length_a   1.000
_cell.length_b   1.000
_cell.length_c   1.000
_cell.angle_alpha   90.00
_cell.angle_beta   90.00
_cell.angle_gamma   90.00
#
_symmetry.space_group_name_H-M   'P 1'
#
loop_
_entity.id
_entity.type
_entity.pdbx_description
1 polymer ?
#
loop_
_entity_poly.entity_id
_entity_poly.type
_entity_poly.pdbx_seq_one_letter_code
_entity_poly.pdbx_strand_id
1 'polypeptide(L)'
;MKKSSLSLIVATLILVASTAFAAKMATVDIPEKAELYATAPAALTPQQCAQCHTGAFNGLKSAGGKHRFDCQACHTVIHAYNPKKANYDEVMPKCASCHTDIHGPANKDCATCHNNPHTPRKVAMSPRLSGSCATCHADEKAELVKFPSKHTNVSCDRCHTSHGFKPSCFTCHKPHHKDQPIEACAKCHSVHKPKQVTYQGTDWNQTCASCHTKVYAKLSKSPSRHSKVACASCHKSKHGYIPQCTECHTAPHPKSILDRFPKCLGCHLDVHDLPSMK
;
A
#
# COMPACT_ATOMS: atom_id res chain seq x y z
N MET A 1 -46.89 84.25 -49.77
CA MET A 1 -45.63 84.15 -50.54
C MET A 1 -45.61 82.83 -51.31
N LYS A 2 -45.57 82.96 -52.64
CA LYS A 2 -45.15 82.06 -53.74
C LYS A 2 -45.19 80.51 -53.58
N LYS A 3 -46.00 79.94 -54.48
CA LYS A 3 -45.93 78.66 -55.24
C LYS A 3 -44.53 78.03 -55.39
N SER A 4 -44.45 76.68 -55.44
CA SER A 4 -43.72 75.90 -56.46
C SER A 4 -43.93 74.38 -56.25
N SER A 5 -44.62 73.67 -57.16
CA SER A 5 -44.10 72.79 -58.25
C SER A 5 -43.43 71.48 -57.76
N LEU A 6 -44.08 70.33 -57.94
CA LEU A 6 -43.92 69.40 -59.07
C LEU A 6 -42.58 68.61 -59.05
N SER A 7 -42.64 67.28 -58.89
CA SER A 7 -41.99 66.33 -59.81
C SER A 7 -42.28 64.87 -59.43
N LEU A 8 -42.93 64.19 -60.37
CA LEU A 8 -42.92 62.73 -60.54
C LEU A 8 -41.47 62.23 -60.57
N ILE A 9 -41.16 61.19 -59.79
CA ILE A 9 -40.02 60.31 -60.07
C ILE A 9 -40.57 58.93 -60.32
N VAL A 10 -40.49 58.53 -61.59
CA VAL A 10 -40.69 57.19 -62.11
C VAL A 10 -39.59 56.30 -61.54
N ALA A 11 -39.93 55.36 -60.65
CA ALA A 11 -39.01 54.31 -60.23
C ALA A 11 -39.13 53.15 -61.23
N THR A 12 -38.18 53.10 -62.16
CA THR A 12 -37.99 52.05 -63.14
C THR A 12 -37.71 50.71 -62.44
N LEU A 13 -38.57 49.72 -62.70
CA LEU A 13 -38.33 48.31 -62.35
C LEU A 13 -37.06 47.82 -63.08
N ILE A 14 -35.98 47.59 -62.34
CA ILE A 14 -34.84 46.81 -62.85
C ILE A 14 -35.08 45.36 -62.42
N LEU A 15 -35.62 44.57 -63.34
CA LEU A 15 -35.75 43.13 -63.21
C LEU A 15 -34.34 42.51 -63.41
N VAL A 16 -33.56 42.38 -62.34
CA VAL A 16 -32.32 41.60 -62.39
C VAL A 16 -32.72 40.13 -62.39
N ALA A 17 -32.66 39.50 -63.57
CA ALA A 17 -32.78 38.06 -63.72
C ALA A 17 -31.58 37.38 -63.04
N SER A 18 -31.68 37.13 -61.74
CA SER A 18 -30.77 36.25 -61.02
C SER A 18 -31.05 34.82 -61.46
N THR A 19 -30.25 34.32 -62.41
CA THR A 19 -30.19 32.90 -62.75
C THR A 19 -29.63 32.15 -61.55
N ALA A 20 -30.53 31.66 -60.69
CA ALA A 20 -30.21 30.72 -59.63
C ALA A 20 -29.69 29.44 -60.28
N PHE A 21 -28.37 29.28 -60.35
CA PHE A 21 -27.76 27.96 -60.49
C PHE A 21 -28.02 27.18 -59.20
N ALA A 22 -29.21 26.59 -59.09
CA ALA A 22 -29.47 25.54 -58.14
C ALA A 22 -28.56 24.35 -58.53
N ALA A 23 -27.40 24.25 -57.88
CA ALA A 23 -26.56 23.06 -57.98
C ALA A 23 -27.43 21.86 -57.60
N LYS A 24 -27.73 20.99 -58.56
CA LYS A 24 -28.42 19.71 -58.31
C LYS A 24 -27.63 19.00 -57.21
N MET A 25 -28.23 18.87 -56.03
CA MET A 25 -27.66 18.02 -54.98
C MET A 25 -27.50 16.62 -55.57
N ALA A 26 -26.27 16.12 -55.59
CA ALA A 26 -26.00 14.77 -56.06
C ALA A 26 -26.73 13.79 -55.15
N THR A 27 -27.81 13.20 -55.66
CA THR A 27 -28.56 12.15 -54.97
C THR A 27 -27.78 10.85 -55.15
N VAL A 28 -27.05 10.43 -54.11
CA VAL A 28 -26.45 9.10 -54.06
C VAL A 28 -27.56 8.12 -53.68
N ASP A 29 -27.80 7.13 -54.54
CA ASP A 29 -28.67 6.00 -54.23
C ASP A 29 -27.89 5.04 -53.31
N ILE A 30 -28.34 4.91 -52.06
CA ILE A 30 -27.74 4.02 -51.06
C ILE A 30 -28.69 2.84 -50.91
N PRO A 31 -28.38 1.67 -51.50
CA PRO A 31 -29.28 0.52 -51.44
C PRO A 31 -29.41 0.04 -49.99
N GLU A 32 -30.66 -0.22 -49.58
CA GLU A 32 -30.97 -0.76 -48.27
C GLU A 32 -30.51 -2.23 -48.18
N LYS A 33 -29.68 -2.53 -47.18
CA LYS A 33 -29.13 -3.87 -46.93
C LYS A 33 -29.77 -4.51 -45.71
N ALA A 34 -31.02 -4.96 -45.86
CA ALA A 34 -31.81 -5.54 -44.77
C ALA A 34 -31.15 -6.75 -44.10
N GLU A 35 -30.31 -7.49 -44.85
CA GLU A 35 -29.58 -8.65 -44.36
C GLU A 35 -28.61 -8.33 -43.21
N LEU A 36 -28.11 -7.09 -43.13
CA LEU A 36 -27.19 -6.65 -42.07
C LEU A 36 -27.86 -6.61 -40.68
N TYR A 37 -29.20 -6.56 -40.64
CA TYR A 37 -30.00 -6.46 -39.40
C TYR A 37 -30.94 -7.66 -39.21
N ALA A 38 -30.76 -8.73 -40.00
CA ALA A 38 -31.64 -9.89 -40.00
C ALA A 38 -31.52 -10.75 -38.72
N THR A 39 -30.45 -10.61 -37.95
CA THR A 39 -30.16 -11.44 -36.78
C THR A 39 -30.18 -10.62 -35.49
N ALA A 40 -30.83 -11.15 -34.46
CA ALA A 40 -30.78 -10.57 -33.13
C ALA A 40 -29.34 -10.58 -32.59
N PRO A 41 -28.85 -9.48 -31.99
CA PRO A 41 -27.49 -9.41 -31.50
C PRO A 41 -27.28 -10.39 -30.33
N ALA A 42 -26.28 -11.26 -30.46
CA ALA A 42 -25.84 -12.13 -29.37
C ALA A 42 -25.14 -11.32 -28.26
N ALA A 43 -25.11 -11.88 -27.04
CA ALA A 43 -24.35 -11.28 -25.95
C ALA A 43 -22.85 -11.26 -26.28
N LEU A 44 -22.20 -10.13 -26.00
CA LEU A 44 -20.76 -9.96 -26.24
C LEU A 44 -19.93 -10.82 -25.29
N THR A 45 -18.88 -11.45 -25.81
CA THR A 45 -17.85 -12.12 -24.99
C THR A 45 -16.92 -11.10 -24.32
N PRO A 46 -16.20 -11.47 -23.25
CA PRO A 46 -15.17 -10.60 -22.67
C PRO A 46 -14.13 -10.10 -23.69
N GLN A 47 -13.76 -10.93 -24.65
CA GLN A 47 -12.82 -10.58 -25.73
C GLN A 47 -13.41 -9.52 -26.67
N GLN A 48 -14.70 -9.60 -27.00
CA GLN A 48 -15.38 -8.57 -27.80
C GLN A 48 -15.49 -7.26 -27.03
N CYS A 49 -15.84 -7.29 -25.73
CA CYS A 49 -15.80 -6.09 -24.89
C CYS A 49 -14.39 -5.49 -24.83
N ALA A 50 -13.34 -6.32 -24.79
CA ALA A 50 -11.95 -5.88 -24.75
C ALA A 50 -11.49 -5.11 -25.99
N GLN A 51 -12.16 -5.28 -27.14
CA GLN A 51 -11.84 -4.54 -28.36
C GLN A 51 -12.03 -3.03 -28.18
N CYS A 52 -12.94 -2.61 -27.30
CA CYS A 52 -13.17 -1.20 -26.97
C CYS A 52 -12.73 -0.85 -25.54
N HIS A 53 -12.92 -1.74 -24.57
CA HIS A 53 -12.59 -1.52 -23.15
C HIS A 53 -11.25 -2.13 -22.75
N THR A 54 -10.20 -1.82 -23.51
CA THR A 54 -8.85 -2.36 -23.31
C THR A 54 -8.31 -2.09 -21.89
N GLY A 55 -8.57 -0.91 -21.33
CA GLY A 55 -8.17 -0.54 -19.98
C GLY A 55 -8.80 -1.40 -18.88
N ALA A 56 -10.11 -1.64 -18.96
CA ALA A 56 -10.82 -2.50 -18.01
C ALA A 56 -10.35 -3.95 -18.12
N PHE A 57 -10.20 -4.45 -19.35
CA PHE A 57 -9.71 -5.80 -19.62
C PHE A 57 -8.29 -6.02 -19.10
N ASN A 58 -7.37 -5.10 -19.39
CA ASN A 58 -5.99 -5.16 -18.89
C ASN A 58 -5.91 -4.98 -17.37
N GLY A 59 -6.78 -4.15 -16.79
CA GLY A 59 -6.96 -4.02 -15.34
C GLY A 59 -7.35 -5.35 -14.71
N LEU A 60 -8.39 -6.01 -15.22
CA LEU A 60 -8.82 -7.33 -14.76
C LEU A 60 -7.70 -8.38 -14.91
N LYS A 61 -7.03 -8.40 -16.07
CA LYS A 61 -5.91 -9.31 -16.35
C LYS A 61 -4.74 -9.13 -15.39
N SER A 62 -4.39 -7.90 -15.02
CA SER A 62 -3.24 -7.64 -14.14
C SER A 62 -3.59 -7.68 -12.66
N ALA A 63 -4.78 -7.22 -12.27
CA ALA A 63 -5.13 -6.95 -10.87
C ALA A 63 -6.62 -7.15 -10.52
N GLY A 64 -7.40 -7.83 -11.37
CA GLY A 64 -8.83 -8.08 -11.12
C GLY A 64 -9.12 -9.07 -9.99
N GLY A 65 -8.18 -9.94 -9.64
CA GLY A 65 -8.40 -10.97 -8.63
C GLY A 65 -9.62 -11.83 -8.97
N LYS A 66 -10.61 -11.87 -8.05
CA LYS A 66 -11.87 -12.61 -8.24
C LYS A 66 -12.87 -11.93 -9.18
N HIS A 67 -12.64 -10.69 -9.61
CA HIS A 67 -13.54 -10.00 -10.54
C HIS A 67 -13.36 -10.44 -12.00
N ARG A 68 -12.56 -11.48 -12.25
CA ARG A 68 -12.32 -12.06 -13.58
C ARG A 68 -13.44 -13.04 -13.95
N PHE A 69 -14.63 -12.50 -14.19
CA PHE A 69 -15.82 -13.22 -14.66
C PHE A 69 -16.46 -12.46 -15.82
N ASP A 70 -17.51 -13.01 -16.43
CA ASP A 70 -18.17 -12.41 -17.59
C ASP A 70 -18.70 -11.00 -17.30
N CYS A 71 -18.45 -10.07 -18.21
CA CYS A 71 -18.77 -8.65 -18.02
C CYS A 71 -20.23 -8.43 -17.65
N GLN A 72 -21.14 -9.21 -18.23
CA GLN A 72 -22.59 -9.16 -18.06
C GLN A 72 -23.06 -9.64 -16.69
N ALA A 73 -22.26 -10.40 -15.95
CA ALA A 73 -22.59 -10.77 -14.58
C ALA A 73 -22.56 -9.57 -13.63
N CYS A 74 -21.95 -8.45 -14.05
CA CYS A 74 -21.97 -7.18 -13.34
C CYS A 74 -22.71 -6.10 -14.16
N HIS A 75 -22.37 -5.96 -15.46
CA HIS A 75 -22.97 -5.00 -16.38
C HIS A 75 -24.22 -5.57 -17.07
N THR A 76 -25.35 -5.54 -16.37
CA THR A 76 -26.65 -5.97 -16.92
C THR A 76 -27.22 -5.00 -17.96
N VAL A 77 -26.79 -3.73 -17.93
CA VAL A 77 -27.08 -2.72 -18.94
C VAL A 77 -25.77 -2.17 -19.49
N ILE A 78 -25.54 -2.35 -20.80
CA ILE A 78 -24.31 -1.95 -21.48
C ILE A 78 -24.54 -0.60 -22.18
N HIS A 79 -23.50 0.25 -22.21
CA HIS A 79 -23.55 1.61 -22.79
C HIS A 79 -24.62 2.54 -22.17
N ALA A 80 -24.96 2.33 -20.89
CA ALA A 80 -25.94 3.14 -20.16
C ALA A 80 -25.41 4.52 -19.69
N TYR A 81 -24.09 4.67 -19.58
CA TYR A 81 -23.47 5.92 -19.13
C TYR A 81 -23.61 7.02 -20.19
N ASN A 82 -24.14 8.16 -19.78
CA ASN A 82 -24.27 9.35 -20.60
C ASN A 82 -23.57 10.54 -19.93
N PRO A 83 -22.45 11.05 -20.48
CA PRO A 83 -21.72 12.18 -19.92
C PRO A 83 -22.56 13.45 -19.71
N LYS A 84 -23.57 13.69 -20.56
CA LYS A 84 -24.47 14.85 -20.42
C LYS A 84 -25.42 14.75 -19.23
N LYS A 85 -25.75 13.52 -18.81
CA LYS A 85 -26.61 13.25 -17.66
C LYS A 85 -25.82 12.99 -16.37
N ALA A 86 -24.51 12.80 -16.47
CA ALA A 86 -23.64 12.43 -15.34
C ALA A 86 -24.20 11.27 -14.50
N ASN A 87 -24.86 10.29 -15.15
CA ASN A 87 -25.64 9.24 -14.48
C ASN A 87 -24.80 8.05 -13.98
N TYR A 88 -23.50 8.25 -13.72
CA TYR A 88 -22.58 7.16 -13.36
C TYR A 88 -23.05 6.41 -12.11
N ASP A 89 -23.35 7.12 -11.02
CA ASP A 89 -23.74 6.51 -9.74
C ASP A 89 -25.05 5.71 -9.82
N GLU A 90 -25.94 6.09 -10.73
CA GLU A 90 -27.21 5.41 -10.98
C GLU A 90 -26.97 4.10 -11.73
N VAL A 91 -26.21 4.14 -12.82
CA VAL A 91 -26.01 2.98 -13.72
C VAL A 91 -24.93 2.02 -13.24
N MET A 92 -24.09 2.42 -12.29
CA MET A 92 -23.02 1.57 -11.78
C MET A 92 -23.59 0.39 -10.98
N PRO A 93 -23.17 -0.85 -11.31
CA PRO A 93 -23.55 -2.03 -10.55
C PRO A 93 -23.22 -1.89 -9.07
N LYS A 94 -24.19 -2.23 -8.21
CA LYS A 94 -24.04 -2.08 -6.75
C LYS A 94 -23.20 -3.20 -6.20
N CYS A 95 -22.12 -2.87 -5.48
CA CYS A 95 -21.20 -3.84 -4.88
C CYS A 95 -21.91 -4.83 -3.93
N ALA A 96 -22.99 -4.36 -3.28
CA ALA A 96 -23.80 -5.13 -2.36
C ALA A 96 -24.57 -6.30 -3.00
N SER A 97 -24.64 -6.39 -4.34
CA SER A 97 -25.24 -7.54 -5.01
C SER A 97 -24.46 -8.85 -4.80
N CYS A 98 -23.14 -8.75 -4.57
CA CYS A 98 -22.26 -9.90 -4.38
C CYS A 98 -21.46 -9.85 -3.07
N HIS A 99 -21.28 -8.67 -2.47
CA HIS A 99 -20.49 -8.48 -1.27
C HIS A 99 -21.34 -8.12 -0.06
N THR A 100 -20.99 -8.69 1.10
CA THR A 100 -21.66 -8.39 2.36
C THR A 100 -20.61 -8.09 3.43
N ASP A 101 -20.63 -6.85 3.94
CA ASP A 101 -19.87 -6.37 5.11
C ASP A 101 -18.40 -6.80 5.21
N ILE A 102 -17.66 -6.80 4.09
CA ILE A 102 -16.26 -7.27 4.01
C ILE A 102 -15.30 -6.49 4.92
N HIS A 103 -15.62 -5.22 5.20
CA HIS A 103 -14.86 -4.34 6.10
C HIS A 103 -15.65 -3.95 7.35
N GLY A 104 -16.63 -4.78 7.73
CA GLY A 104 -17.57 -4.53 8.81
C GLY A 104 -18.64 -3.50 8.45
N PRO A 105 -19.60 -3.27 9.36
CA PRO A 105 -20.80 -2.47 9.08
C PRO A 105 -20.52 -0.97 8.89
N ALA A 106 -19.36 -0.48 9.34
CA ALA A 106 -18.97 0.94 9.25
C ALA A 106 -18.46 1.35 7.85
N ASN A 107 -18.14 0.38 6.97
CA ASN A 107 -17.47 0.63 5.69
C ASN A 107 -18.30 0.11 4.50
N LYS A 108 -19.51 0.64 4.34
CA LYS A 108 -20.45 0.22 3.28
C LYS A 108 -20.33 1.02 1.98
N ASP A 109 -19.67 2.16 2.03
CA ASP A 109 -19.49 3.06 0.90
C ASP A 109 -18.25 2.65 0.06
N CYS A 110 -18.38 1.54 -0.66
CA CYS A 110 -17.25 0.84 -1.29
C CYS A 110 -16.48 1.73 -2.29
N ALA A 111 -17.20 2.52 -3.10
CA ALA A 111 -16.63 3.27 -4.22
C ALA A 111 -15.71 4.41 -3.77
N THR A 112 -15.84 4.89 -2.53
CA THR A 112 -14.96 5.95 -1.99
C THR A 112 -13.52 5.53 -1.75
N CYS A 113 -13.29 4.22 -1.62
CA CYS A 113 -11.95 3.63 -1.58
C CYS A 113 -11.66 2.82 -2.86
N HIS A 114 -12.63 2.05 -3.33
CA HIS A 114 -12.52 1.21 -4.52
C HIS A 114 -13.05 1.94 -5.76
N ASN A 115 -12.32 2.95 -6.22
CA ASN A 115 -12.68 3.76 -7.38
C ASN A 115 -12.66 3.00 -8.72
N ASN A 116 -12.01 1.82 -8.76
CA ASN A 116 -11.99 0.95 -9.93
C ASN A 116 -12.38 -0.48 -9.56
N PRO A 117 -13.65 -0.88 -9.78
CA PRO A 117 -14.13 -2.23 -9.55
C PRO A 117 -13.41 -3.29 -10.39
N HIS A 118 -12.73 -2.93 -11.49
CA HIS A 118 -11.95 -3.87 -12.30
C HIS A 118 -10.58 -4.18 -11.70
N THR A 119 -10.12 -3.41 -10.71
CA THR A 119 -8.87 -3.66 -9.98
C THR A 119 -9.10 -3.47 -8.48
N PRO A 120 -9.96 -4.27 -7.86
CA PRO A 120 -10.47 -3.99 -6.51
C PRO A 120 -9.39 -3.97 -5.43
N ARG A 121 -8.24 -4.64 -5.66
CA ARG A 121 -7.10 -4.64 -4.74
C ARG A 121 -6.16 -3.45 -4.89
N LYS A 122 -6.29 -2.67 -5.97
CA LYS A 122 -5.50 -1.45 -6.19
C LYS A 122 -6.25 -0.27 -5.61
N VAL A 123 -6.13 -0.11 -4.29
CA VAL A 123 -6.69 1.03 -3.57
C VAL A 123 -5.58 2.05 -3.35
N ALA A 124 -5.64 3.14 -4.09
CA ALA A 124 -4.74 4.27 -3.90
C ALA A 124 -4.97 4.90 -2.52
N MET A 125 -3.92 5.48 -1.95
CA MET A 125 -4.09 6.26 -0.73
C MET A 125 -4.91 7.51 -1.03
N SER A 126 -5.95 7.75 -0.22
CA SER A 126 -6.80 8.94 -0.27
C SER A 126 -6.79 9.64 1.08
N PRO A 127 -7.15 10.93 1.16
CA PRO A 127 -7.27 11.63 2.45
C PRO A 127 -8.20 10.91 3.43
N ARG A 128 -9.31 10.35 2.94
CA ARG A 128 -10.26 9.55 3.74
C ARG A 128 -9.59 8.30 4.32
N LEU A 129 -8.86 7.53 3.49
CA LEU A 129 -8.20 6.30 3.94
C LEU A 129 -7.04 6.59 4.90
N SER A 130 -6.22 7.60 4.59
CA SER A 130 -5.09 8.05 5.42
C SER A 130 -5.54 8.48 6.82
N GLY A 131 -6.69 9.17 6.92
CA GLY A 131 -7.28 9.58 8.20
C GLY A 131 -7.93 8.44 9.00
N SER A 132 -8.15 7.27 8.40
CA SER A 132 -8.98 6.20 8.97
C SER A 132 -8.22 4.91 9.27
N CYS A 133 -6.88 4.91 9.22
CA CYS A 133 -6.08 3.70 9.44
C CYS A 133 -6.44 3.03 10.78
N ALA A 134 -6.56 3.81 11.85
CA ALA A 134 -6.82 3.31 13.21
C ALA A 134 -8.21 2.69 13.39
N THR A 135 -9.15 2.93 12.47
CA THR A 135 -10.48 2.29 12.50
C THR A 135 -10.38 0.78 12.32
N CYS A 136 -9.41 0.32 11.53
CA CYS A 136 -9.16 -1.10 11.28
C CYS A 136 -7.84 -1.60 11.89
N HIS A 137 -6.84 -0.73 11.99
CA HIS A 137 -5.49 -0.99 12.52
C HIS A 137 -5.31 -0.36 13.90
N ALA A 138 -6.20 -0.74 14.83
CA ALA A 138 -6.23 -0.18 16.18
C ALA A 138 -4.96 -0.55 16.97
N ASP A 139 -4.45 -1.77 16.80
CA ASP A 139 -3.28 -2.27 17.50
C ASP A 139 -2.02 -1.48 17.10
N GLU A 140 -1.80 -1.24 15.81
CA GLU A 140 -0.67 -0.44 15.32
C GLU A 140 -0.70 0.98 15.87
N LYS A 141 -1.90 1.59 15.92
CA LYS A 141 -2.07 2.92 16.52
C LYS A 141 -1.79 2.88 18.03
N ALA A 142 -2.27 1.86 18.72
CA ALA A 142 -2.05 1.68 20.16
C ALA A 142 -0.56 1.47 20.49
N GLU A 143 0.19 0.74 19.66
CA GLU A 143 1.65 0.58 19.83
C GLU A 143 2.38 1.91 19.75
N LEU A 144 2.07 2.76 18.75
CA LEU A 144 2.71 4.07 18.58
C LEU A 144 2.42 5.04 19.73
N VAL A 145 1.24 4.92 20.35
CA VAL A 145 0.84 5.71 21.53
C VAL A 145 1.53 5.17 22.79
N LYS A 146 1.50 3.86 22.99
CA LYS A 146 2.06 3.20 24.19
C LYS A 146 3.59 3.26 24.23
N PHE A 147 4.25 3.25 23.07
CA PHE A 147 5.72 3.24 22.96
C PHE A 147 6.23 4.39 22.07
N PRO A 148 6.19 5.65 22.55
CA PRO A 148 6.56 6.81 21.74
C PRO A 148 7.98 6.74 21.16
N SER A 149 8.08 7.01 19.86
CA SER A 149 9.33 7.03 19.11
C SER A 149 9.30 8.10 18.02
N LYS A 150 10.35 8.21 17.20
CA LYS A 150 10.34 9.14 16.05
C LYS A 150 9.21 8.81 15.06
N HIS A 151 8.80 7.53 14.96
CA HIS A 151 7.71 7.12 14.08
C HIS A 151 6.34 7.60 14.56
N THR A 152 6.17 7.91 15.85
CA THR A 152 4.91 8.47 16.38
C THR A 152 4.55 9.80 15.71
N ASN A 153 5.55 10.53 15.20
CA ASN A 153 5.38 11.81 14.52
C ASN A 153 5.31 11.69 12.99
N VAL A 154 5.28 10.47 12.46
CA VAL A 154 5.21 10.20 11.01
C VAL A 154 3.80 9.70 10.70
N SER A 155 3.11 10.33 9.74
CA SER A 155 1.80 9.87 9.32
C SER A 155 1.89 8.53 8.59
N CYS A 156 0.88 7.67 8.75
CA CYS A 156 0.90 6.29 8.28
C CYS A 156 1.17 6.19 6.76
N ASP A 157 0.59 7.12 6.00
CA ASP A 157 0.66 7.23 4.54
C ASP A 157 2.04 7.66 4.01
N ARG A 158 2.93 8.19 4.84
CA ARG A 158 4.32 8.49 4.45
C ARG A 158 5.11 7.23 4.14
N CYS A 159 4.74 6.11 4.78
CA CYS A 159 5.36 4.81 4.56
C CYS A 159 4.40 3.88 3.81
N HIS A 160 3.13 3.83 4.19
CA HIS A 160 2.09 3.03 3.54
C HIS A 160 1.42 3.82 2.41
N THR A 161 2.07 3.90 1.25
CA THR A 161 1.61 4.74 0.12
C THR A 161 0.38 4.20 -0.62
N SER A 162 -0.04 2.97 -0.34
CA SER A 162 -1.29 2.39 -0.83
C SER A 162 -1.80 1.34 0.16
N HIS A 163 -3.09 1.03 0.09
CA HIS A 163 -3.69 0.07 1.01
C HIS A 163 -3.07 -1.32 0.81
N GLY A 164 -2.65 -1.96 1.91
CA GLY A 164 -2.01 -3.28 1.87
C GLY A 164 -0.54 -3.27 1.43
N PHE A 165 0.04 -2.11 1.10
CA PHE A 165 1.47 -2.00 0.80
C PHE A 165 2.29 -2.02 2.09
N LYS A 166 3.28 -2.92 2.16
CA LYS A 166 4.27 -2.97 3.23
C LYS A 166 5.59 -2.40 2.70
N PRO A 167 6.03 -1.22 3.16
CA PRO A 167 7.25 -0.59 2.69
C PRO A 167 8.49 -1.34 3.18
N SER A 168 9.60 -1.16 2.46
CA SER A 168 10.92 -1.52 2.98
C SER A 168 11.37 -0.51 4.03
N CYS A 169 11.95 -0.98 5.13
CA CYS A 169 12.58 -0.10 6.12
C CYS A 169 13.79 0.65 5.54
N PHE A 170 14.41 0.12 4.49
CA PHE A 170 15.60 0.71 3.87
C PHE A 170 15.34 2.02 3.11
N THR A 171 14.08 2.40 2.92
CA THR A 171 13.74 3.73 2.41
C THR A 171 14.28 4.84 3.31
N CYS A 172 14.42 4.59 4.62
CA CYS A 172 14.93 5.58 5.57
C CYS A 172 16.05 5.05 6.47
N HIS A 173 16.13 3.74 6.70
CA HIS A 173 17.11 3.13 7.60
C HIS A 173 18.25 2.44 6.85
N LYS A 174 19.45 2.48 7.44
CA LYS A 174 20.55 1.61 7.01
C LYS A 174 20.47 0.29 7.78
N PRO A 175 20.92 -0.83 7.19
CA PRO A 175 21.08 -2.08 7.93
C PRO A 175 22.12 -1.92 9.05
N HIS A 176 22.05 -2.79 10.06
CA HIS A 176 22.98 -2.77 11.19
C HIS A 176 24.37 -3.28 10.80
N HIS A 177 24.42 -4.25 9.88
CA HIS A 177 25.66 -4.73 9.29
C HIS A 177 25.49 -4.90 7.78
N LYS A 178 26.62 -5.08 7.09
CA LYS A 178 26.62 -5.37 5.66
C LYS A 178 25.76 -6.61 5.40
N ASP A 179 24.93 -6.53 4.35
CA ASP A 179 24.11 -7.62 3.84
C ASP A 179 23.01 -8.13 4.81
N GLN A 180 22.61 -7.35 5.81
CA GLN A 180 21.45 -7.70 6.64
C GLN A 180 20.16 -7.72 5.80
N PRO A 181 19.42 -8.84 5.74
CA PRO A 181 18.16 -8.90 5.01
C PRO A 181 17.06 -8.12 5.73
N ILE A 182 16.13 -7.54 4.98
CA ILE A 182 15.07 -6.67 5.53
C ILE A 182 14.13 -7.44 6.47
N GLU A 183 13.93 -8.74 6.21
CA GLU A 183 13.09 -9.63 7.00
C GLU A 183 13.66 -9.87 8.41
N ALA A 184 14.95 -9.62 8.62
CA ALA A 184 15.57 -9.76 9.92
C ALA A 184 15.26 -8.57 10.85
N CYS A 185 14.91 -7.39 10.34
CA CYS A 185 14.69 -6.20 11.15
C CYS A 185 13.54 -6.39 12.15
N ALA A 186 12.43 -6.95 11.66
CA ALA A 186 11.22 -7.17 12.46
C ALA A 186 11.36 -8.31 13.50
N LYS A 187 12.42 -9.13 13.41
CA LYS A 187 12.69 -10.18 14.39
C LYS A 187 13.18 -9.63 15.73
N CYS A 188 13.70 -8.40 15.74
CA CYS A 188 14.19 -7.73 16.94
C CYS A 188 13.25 -6.63 17.42
N HIS A 189 12.68 -5.83 16.52
CA HIS A 189 11.79 -4.74 16.89
C HIS A 189 10.75 -4.47 15.79
N SER A 190 9.51 -4.14 16.16
CA SER A 190 8.51 -3.74 15.18
C SER A 190 8.65 -2.25 14.83
N VAL A 191 8.17 -1.86 13.64
CA VAL A 191 8.21 -0.46 13.19
C VAL A 191 7.36 0.47 14.04
N HIS A 192 6.27 -0.03 14.65
CA HIS A 192 5.35 0.78 15.46
C HIS A 192 5.75 0.86 16.95
N LYS A 193 6.75 0.08 17.39
CA LYS A 193 7.37 0.18 18.72
C LYS A 193 8.88 -0.11 18.66
N PRO A 194 9.66 0.66 17.88
CA PRO A 194 11.04 0.30 17.53
C PRO A 194 12.02 0.28 18.72
N LYS A 195 11.66 0.93 19.83
CA LYS A 195 12.44 0.90 21.07
C LYS A 195 12.23 -0.37 21.89
N GLN A 196 11.20 -1.15 21.60
CA GLN A 196 10.92 -2.43 22.24
C GLN A 196 11.69 -3.52 21.51
N VAL A 197 12.97 -3.69 21.89
CA VAL A 197 13.87 -4.65 21.26
C VAL A 197 13.84 -5.97 22.02
N THR A 198 13.34 -7.01 21.36
CA THR A 198 13.23 -8.39 21.85
C THR A 198 13.69 -9.34 20.77
N TYR A 199 14.41 -10.39 21.12
CA TYR A 199 14.96 -11.32 20.12
C TYR A 199 14.88 -12.75 20.65
N GLN A 200 14.81 -13.69 19.72
CA GLN A 200 14.76 -15.12 19.98
C GLN A 200 15.90 -15.81 19.23
N GLY A 201 16.43 -16.88 19.81
CA GLY A 201 17.58 -17.60 19.25
C GLY A 201 18.91 -16.88 19.48
N THR A 202 19.98 -17.47 18.94
CA THR A 202 21.38 -17.11 19.26
C THR A 202 22.14 -16.45 18.12
N ASP A 203 21.57 -16.42 16.91
CA ASP A 203 22.28 -16.06 15.68
C ASP A 203 22.32 -14.54 15.43
N TRP A 204 22.57 -13.77 16.49
CA TRP A 204 22.51 -12.31 16.49
C TRP A 204 23.85 -11.63 16.78
N ASN A 205 24.93 -12.38 16.99
CA ASN A 205 26.23 -11.84 17.40
C ASN A 205 26.72 -10.71 16.50
N GLN A 206 26.64 -10.86 15.18
CA GLN A 206 27.05 -9.83 14.23
C GLN A 206 26.16 -8.57 14.33
N THR A 207 24.86 -8.75 14.54
CA THR A 207 23.91 -7.64 14.79
C THR A 207 24.19 -6.96 16.13
N CYS A 208 24.53 -7.71 17.20
CA CYS A 208 24.96 -7.11 18.46
C CYS A 208 26.26 -6.31 18.26
N ALA A 209 27.21 -6.84 17.48
CA ALA A 209 28.52 -6.24 17.22
C ALA A 209 28.46 -4.90 16.47
N SER A 210 27.39 -4.63 15.73
CA SER A 210 27.22 -3.35 15.03
C SER A 210 27.15 -2.16 15.98
N CYS A 211 26.63 -2.36 17.19
CA CYS A 211 26.55 -1.34 18.23
C CYS A 211 27.51 -1.62 19.39
N HIS A 212 27.71 -2.90 19.73
CA HIS A 212 28.58 -3.34 20.83
C HIS A 212 29.98 -3.74 20.33
N THR A 213 30.55 -2.98 19.41
CA THR A 213 31.82 -3.34 18.73
C THR A 213 32.97 -3.59 19.71
N LYS A 214 33.10 -2.77 20.76
CA LYS A 214 34.14 -2.92 21.78
C LYS A 214 33.99 -4.22 22.58
N VAL A 215 32.78 -4.50 23.05
CA VAL A 215 32.47 -5.70 23.84
C VAL A 215 32.63 -6.95 22.99
N TYR A 216 32.13 -6.93 21.76
CA TYR A 216 32.29 -8.02 20.81
C TYR A 216 33.76 -8.33 20.53
N ALA A 217 34.57 -7.30 20.28
CA ALA A 217 36.01 -7.47 20.05
C ALA A 217 36.73 -8.04 21.28
N LYS A 218 36.31 -7.64 22.48
CA LYS A 218 36.86 -8.14 23.75
C LYS A 218 36.53 -9.61 23.97
N LEU A 219 35.24 -9.96 23.89
CA LEU A 219 34.75 -11.33 24.05
C LEU A 219 35.36 -12.28 23.01
N SER A 220 35.43 -11.85 21.75
CA SER A 220 35.98 -12.68 20.67
C SER A 220 37.49 -12.96 20.82
N LYS A 221 38.22 -12.13 21.57
CA LYS A 221 39.64 -12.30 21.87
C LYS A 221 39.89 -12.94 23.25
N SER A 222 38.86 -13.08 24.07
CA SER A 222 38.99 -13.63 25.41
C SER A 222 39.41 -15.10 25.34
N PRO A 223 40.40 -15.54 26.12
CA PRO A 223 40.78 -16.95 26.20
C PRO A 223 39.77 -17.80 26.99
N SER A 224 38.79 -17.17 27.65
CA SER A 224 37.76 -17.88 28.42
C SER A 224 36.78 -18.64 27.52
N ARG A 225 36.09 -19.64 28.07
CA ARG A 225 35.04 -20.38 27.35
C ARG A 225 33.85 -19.52 26.94
N HIS A 226 33.66 -18.35 27.56
CA HIS A 226 32.59 -17.42 27.22
C HIS A 226 32.75 -16.84 25.81
N SER A 227 33.96 -16.79 25.26
CA SER A 227 34.21 -16.36 23.87
C SER A 227 33.45 -17.19 22.82
N LYS A 228 33.04 -18.41 23.18
CA LYS A 228 32.27 -19.33 22.32
C LYS A 228 30.76 -19.24 22.52
N VAL A 229 30.29 -18.40 23.43
CA VAL A 229 28.87 -18.27 23.78
C VAL A 229 28.28 -17.07 23.04
N ALA A 230 27.15 -17.27 22.37
CA ALA A 230 26.44 -16.19 21.69
C ALA A 230 25.89 -15.16 22.69
N CYS A 231 25.84 -13.89 22.28
CA CYS A 231 25.40 -12.79 23.13
C CYS A 231 23.99 -13.07 23.70
N ALA A 232 23.08 -13.52 22.85
CA ALA A 232 21.69 -13.80 23.20
C ALA A 232 21.51 -15.06 24.10
N SER A 233 22.52 -15.92 24.23
CA SER A 233 22.49 -17.04 25.18
C SER A 233 22.56 -16.56 26.63
N CYS A 234 23.26 -15.44 26.87
CA CYS A 234 23.36 -14.80 28.19
C CYS A 234 22.35 -13.66 28.32
N HIS A 235 22.32 -12.75 27.35
CA HIS A 235 21.41 -11.59 27.32
C HIS A 235 20.06 -11.98 26.74
N LYS A 236 19.33 -12.88 27.41
CA LYS A 236 18.12 -13.52 26.87
C LYS A 236 16.94 -12.56 26.70
N SER A 237 16.11 -12.86 25.70
CA SER A 237 14.71 -12.40 25.48
C SER A 237 14.49 -10.91 25.21
N LYS A 238 15.24 -10.01 25.83
CA LYS A 238 15.10 -8.57 25.67
C LYS A 238 16.45 -7.86 25.73
N HIS A 239 16.56 -6.81 24.94
CA HIS A 239 17.75 -5.96 24.97
C HIS A 239 17.94 -5.34 26.35
N GLY A 240 19.18 -5.36 26.84
CA GLY A 240 19.52 -4.86 28.18
C GLY A 240 19.27 -5.83 29.33
N TYR A 241 18.81 -7.07 29.07
CA TYR A 241 18.79 -8.10 30.11
C TYR A 241 20.22 -8.46 30.53
N ILE A 242 20.53 -8.43 31.83
CA ILE A 242 21.82 -8.85 32.38
C ILE A 242 21.57 -10.06 33.28
N PRO A 243 22.08 -11.26 32.92
CA PRO A 243 21.87 -12.46 33.72
C PRO A 243 22.69 -12.40 35.02
N GLN A 244 22.21 -13.08 36.05
CA GLN A 244 23.01 -13.44 37.21
C GLN A 244 23.92 -14.63 36.88
N CYS A 245 25.10 -14.67 37.48
CA CYS A 245 26.06 -15.77 37.29
C CYS A 245 25.45 -17.13 37.67
N THR A 246 24.60 -17.14 38.70
CA THR A 246 23.93 -18.32 39.25
C THR A 246 22.82 -18.89 38.37
N GLU A 247 22.39 -18.17 37.32
CA GLU A 247 21.45 -18.72 36.33
C GLU A 247 22.06 -19.87 35.51
N CYS A 248 23.39 -19.92 35.44
CA CYS A 248 24.12 -20.97 34.71
C CYS A 248 25.19 -21.66 35.57
N HIS A 249 25.75 -20.99 36.58
CA HIS A 249 26.82 -21.52 37.42
C HIS A 249 26.33 -21.79 38.85
N THR A 250 26.12 -23.06 39.20
CA THR A 250 25.57 -23.44 40.51
C THR A 250 26.53 -23.18 41.69
N ALA A 251 27.80 -23.58 41.58
CA ALA A 251 28.80 -23.36 42.64
C ALA A 251 30.23 -23.44 42.06
N PRO A 252 30.73 -22.35 41.43
CA PRO A 252 32.06 -22.37 40.81
C PRO A 252 33.22 -22.35 41.82
N HIS A 253 32.94 -22.08 43.11
CA HIS A 253 33.92 -22.04 44.19
C HIS A 253 33.40 -22.78 45.44
N PRO A 254 34.29 -23.17 46.38
CA PRO A 254 33.88 -23.71 47.68
C PRO A 254 32.97 -22.75 48.45
N LYS A 255 32.09 -23.30 49.30
CA LYS A 255 31.11 -22.53 50.07
C LYS A 255 31.74 -21.39 50.88
N SER A 256 32.91 -21.61 51.47
CA SER A 256 33.64 -20.60 52.25
C SER A 256 33.98 -19.33 51.45
N ILE A 257 34.29 -19.46 50.16
CA ILE A 257 34.57 -18.32 49.26
C ILE A 257 33.26 -17.64 48.86
N LEU A 258 32.23 -18.42 48.52
CA LEU A 258 30.94 -17.88 48.11
C LEU A 258 30.24 -17.13 49.26
N ASP A 259 30.37 -17.61 50.50
CA ASP A 259 29.83 -16.95 51.70
C ASP A 259 30.56 -15.63 52.00
N ARG A 260 31.89 -15.60 51.84
CA ARG A 260 32.70 -14.40 52.11
C ARG A 260 32.64 -13.37 50.96
N PHE A 261 32.48 -13.83 49.72
CA PHE A 261 32.47 -13.00 48.52
C PHE A 261 31.24 -13.31 47.64
N PRO A 262 30.04 -12.84 48.05
CA PRO A 262 28.79 -13.16 47.35
C PRO A 262 28.67 -12.48 45.97
N LYS A 263 29.48 -11.46 45.68
CA LYS A 263 29.49 -10.73 44.39
C LYS A 263 30.66 -11.19 43.53
N CYS A 264 30.39 -12.00 42.51
CA CYS A 264 31.41 -12.56 41.62
C CYS A 264 32.28 -11.49 40.95
N LEU A 265 31.68 -10.36 40.55
CA LEU A 265 32.37 -9.25 39.89
C LEU A 265 33.38 -8.50 40.78
N GLY A 266 33.44 -8.80 42.08
CA GLY A 266 34.50 -8.27 42.96
C GLY A 266 35.89 -8.79 42.59
N CYS A 267 35.97 -9.99 41.99
CA CYS A 267 37.23 -10.58 41.53
C CYS A 267 37.23 -10.85 40.02
N HIS A 268 36.06 -11.13 39.43
CA HIS A 268 35.92 -11.50 38.02
C HIS A 268 35.63 -10.34 37.05
N LEU A 269 35.74 -9.09 37.53
CA LEU A 269 35.74 -7.76 36.86
C LEU A 269 34.92 -7.57 35.56
N ASP A 270 35.10 -8.39 34.53
CA ASP A 270 34.34 -8.37 33.27
C ASP A 270 34.10 -9.79 32.75
N VAL A 271 32.83 -10.17 32.62
CA VAL A 271 32.41 -11.48 32.07
C VAL A 271 32.80 -11.65 30.60
N HIS A 272 33.02 -10.56 29.87
CA HIS A 272 33.46 -10.57 28.48
C HIS A 272 34.98 -10.66 28.32
N ASP A 273 35.71 -10.63 29.43
CA ASP A 273 37.17 -10.71 29.45
C ASP A 273 37.65 -11.42 30.72
N LEU A 274 37.01 -12.55 31.03
CA LEU A 274 37.38 -13.33 32.20
C LEU A 274 38.82 -13.84 32.06
N PRO A 275 39.66 -13.66 33.10
CA PRO A 275 40.98 -14.29 33.13
C PRO A 275 40.82 -15.80 33.00
N SER A 276 41.43 -16.40 31.98
CA SER A 276 41.53 -17.86 31.91
C SER A 276 42.67 -18.31 32.82
N MET A 277 42.36 -19.15 33.80
CA MET A 277 43.39 -20.00 34.41
C MET A 277 43.89 -20.91 33.29
N LYS A 278 45.17 -20.80 32.93
CA LYS A 278 45.83 -21.74 32.02
C LYS A 278 45.79 -23.14 32.61
#